data_AF-A0A382JJB5-F1
#
_entry.id   AF-A0A382JJB5-F1
#
_cell.length_a   1.000
_cell.length_b   1.000
_cell.length_c   1.000
_cell.angle_alpha   90.00
_cell.angle_beta   90.00
_cell.angle_gamma   90.00
#
_symmetry.space_group_name_H-M   'P 1'
#
loop_
_entity.id
_entity.type
_entity.pdbx_description
1 polymer ?
#
loop_
_entity_poly.entity_id
_entity_poly.type
_entity_poly.pdbx_seq_one_letter_code
_entity_poly.pdbx_strand_id
1 'polypeptide(L)' 'MQNSQELDVLLTRIRRCHICEDYLPLGPRPVLRAQKSARLLIVGQAPGTKVHAS' A
#
# COMPACT_ATOMS: atom_id res chain seq x y z
N MET A 1 -16.39 -2.63 18.23
CA MET A 1 -16.00 -3.41 17.03
C MET A 1 -15.76 -2.48 15.82
N GLN A 2 -15.04 -1.36 15.99
CA GLN A 2 -15.01 -0.28 14.98
C GLN A 2 -13.79 -0.31 14.04
N ASN A 3 -12.62 -0.73 14.51
CA ASN A 3 -11.39 -0.32 13.82
C ASN A 3 -11.08 -1.14 12.53
N SER A 4 -11.84 -2.21 12.22
CA SER A 4 -11.48 -3.17 11.14
C SER A 4 -11.95 -2.63 9.82
N GLN A 5 -13.18 -2.12 9.83
CA GLN A 5 -13.74 -1.34 8.75
C GLN A 5 -12.87 -0.11 8.46
N GLU A 6 -12.37 0.58 9.49
CA GLU A 6 -11.46 1.73 9.32
C GLU A 6 -10.15 1.36 8.62
N LEU A 7 -9.53 0.24 9.00
CA LEU A 7 -8.32 -0.25 8.34
C LEU A 7 -8.61 -0.63 6.88
N ASP A 8 -9.70 -1.33 6.60
CA ASP A 8 -10.07 -1.73 5.24
C ASP A 8 -10.33 -0.51 4.34
N VAL A 9 -11.00 0.52 4.87
CA VAL A 9 -11.22 1.81 4.19
C VAL A 9 -9.89 2.50 3.91
N LEU A 10 -8.97 2.55 4.88
CA LEU A 10 -7.65 3.14 4.69
C LEU A 10 -6.84 2.39 3.63
N LEU A 11 -6.79 1.06 3.69
CA LEU A 11 -6.08 0.23 2.70
C LEU A 11 -6.66 0.43 1.30
N THR A 12 -7.98 0.58 1.18
CA THR A 12 -8.64 0.89 -0.10
C THR A 12 -8.22 2.25 -0.64
N ARG A 13 -8.15 3.28 0.23
CA ARG A 13 -7.69 4.61 -0.16
C ARG A 13 -6.23 4.61 -0.61
N ILE A 14 -5.34 3.92 0.12
CA ILE A 14 -3.92 3.83 -0.23
C ILE A 14 -3.74 3.17 -1.61
N ARG A 15 -4.47 2.08 -1.89
CA ARG A 15 -4.40 1.39 -3.19
C ARG A 15 -4.91 2.22 -4.37
N ARG A 16 -5.69 3.27 -4.12
CA ARG A 16 -6.22 4.21 -5.12
C ARG A 16 -5.45 5.54 -5.14
N CYS A 17 -4.29 5.61 -4.51
CA CYS A 17 -3.52 6.85 -4.44
C CYS A 17 -2.75 7.09 -5.76
N HIS A 18 -2.94 8.28 -6.35
CA HIS A 18 -2.25 8.73 -7.57
C HIS A 18 -1.43 10.02 -7.37
N ILE A 19 -1.17 10.43 -6.13
CA ILE A 19 -0.56 11.74 -5.81
C ILE A 19 0.80 11.96 -6.50
N CYS A 20 1.56 10.90 -6.72
CA CYS A 20 2.90 10.97 -7.31
C CYS A 20 2.97 10.48 -8.76
N GLU A 21 1.83 10.35 -9.44
CA GLU A 21 1.76 9.77 -10.79
C GLU A 21 2.68 10.47 -11.81
N ASP A 22 2.72 11.80 -11.79
CA ASP A 22 3.56 12.59 -12.70
C ASP A 22 5.07 12.44 -12.46
N TYR A 23 5.48 11.89 -11.32
CA TYR A 23 6.89 11.76 -10.91
C TYR A 23 7.40 10.33 -10.95
N LEU A 24 6.54 9.34 -11.21
CA LEU A 24 6.90 7.92 -11.22
C LEU A 24 6.91 7.38 -12.65
N PRO A 25 8.08 6.94 -13.19
CA PRO A 25 8.19 6.45 -14.57
C PRO A 25 7.25 5.28 -14.93
N LEU A 26 6.82 4.50 -13.94
CA LEU A 26 5.92 3.35 -14.10
C LEU A 26 4.56 3.57 -13.41
N GLY A 27 4.27 4.81 -13.02
CA GLY A 27 3.11 5.16 -12.20
C GLY A 27 3.17 4.60 -10.78
N PRO A 28 2.20 4.96 -9.92
CA PRO A 28 2.12 4.49 -8.56
C PRO A 28 1.56 3.06 -8.52
N ARG A 29 2.28 2.15 -7.86
CA ARG A 29 1.78 0.80 -7.53
C ARG A 29 1.93 0.53 -6.02
N PRO A 30 1.03 1.04 -5.18
CA PRO A 30 1.08 0.83 -3.73
C PRO A 30 0.97 -0.66 -3.39
N VAL A 31 2.03 -1.24 -2.83
CA VAL A 31 2.05 -2.65 -2.40
C VAL A 31 2.22 -2.72 -0.90
N LEU A 32 1.16 -3.16 -0.23
CA LEU A 32 1.12 -3.37 1.20
C LEU A 32 0.12 -4.45 1.58
N ARG A 33 0.38 -5.10 2.71
CA ARG A 33 -0.55 -6.00 3.39
C ARG A 33 -0.57 -5.62 4.85
N ALA A 34 -1.76 -5.50 5.42
CA ALA A 34 -1.93 -5.24 6.84
C ALA A 34 -3.14 -6.00 7.35
N GLN A 35 -3.06 -6.44 8.60
CA GLN A 35 -4.15 -7.00 9.36
C GLN A 35 -3.99 -6.50 10.79
N LYS A 36 -5.08 -6.28 11.50
CA LYS A 36 -5.00 -5.80 12.88
C LYS A 36 -4.36 -6.77 13.86
N SER A 37 -4.56 -8.06 13.63
CA SER A 37 -4.01 -9.13 14.44
C SER A 37 -2.50 -9.31 14.21
N ALA A 38 -1.90 -8.57 13.27
CA ALA A 38 -0.47 -8.65 13.02
C ALA A 38 0.30 -8.24 14.28
N ARG A 39 1.17 -9.13 14.73
CA ARG A 39 2.06 -8.89 15.89
C ARG A 39 3.40 -8.26 15.50
N LEU A 40 3.68 -8.21 14.20
CA LEU A 40 4.95 -7.72 13.64
C LEU A 40 4.66 -6.79 12.46
N LEU A 41 5.31 -5.63 12.49
CA LEU A 41 5.35 -4.67 11.39
C LEU A 41 6.72 -4.75 10.72
N ILE A 42 6.73 -5.04 9.42
CA ILE A 42 7.95 -5.01 8.60
C ILE A 42 7.84 -3.83 7.64
N VAL A 43 8.77 -2.89 7.75
CA VAL A 43 8.87 -1.75 6.84
C VAL A 43 10.18 -1.89 6.07
N GLY A 44 10.06 -2.15 4.76
CA GLY A 44 11.20 -2.16 3.85
C GLY A 44 11.34 -0.83 3.11
N GLN A 45 12.41 -0.71 2.33
CA GLN A 45 12.51 0.34 1.32
C GLN A 45 11.45 0.12 0.22
N ALA A 46 11.10 1.20 -0.48
CA ALA A 46 10.21 1.21 -1.62
C ALA A 46 10.48 0.05 -2.61
N PRO A 47 9.43 -0.52 -3.22
CA PRO A 47 9.60 -1.60 -4.17
C PRO A 47 10.39 -1.13 -5.40
N GLY A 48 11.38 -1.93 -5.82
CA GLY A 48 12.02 -1.75 -7.12
C GLY A 48 11.07 -2.07 -8.28
N THR A 49 11.52 -1.85 -9.51
CA THR A 49 10.72 -2.04 -10.74
C THR A 49 10.11 -3.44 -10.88
N LYS A 50 10.68 -4.47 -10.22
CA LYS A 50 10.15 -5.83 -10.18
C LYS A 50 8.66 -5.91 -9.82
N VAL A 51 8.17 -5.00 -8.98
CA VAL A 51 6.75 -4.99 -8.58
C VAL A 51 5.81 -4.74 -9.76
N HIS A 52 6.27 -4.08 -10.81
CA HIS A 52 5.48 -3.79 -12.01
C HIS A 52 5.46 -4.94 -13.03
N ALA A 53 6.38 -5.90 -12.91
CA ALA A 53 6.54 -7.02 -13.85
C ALA A 53 5.70 -8.26 -13.49
N SER A 54 4.82 -8.15 -12.49
CA SER A 54 3.99 -9.24 -11.94
C SER A 54 2.52 -8.87 -11.87
#